data_AF-X1A6S5-F1
#
_entry.id   AF-X1A6S5-F1
#
_cell.length_a   1.000
_cell.length_b   1.000
_cell.length_c   1.000
_cell.angle_alpha   90.00
_cell.angle_beta   90.00
_cell.angle_gamma   90.00
#
_symmetry.space_group_name_H-M   'P 1'
#
loop_
_entity.id
_entity.type
_entity.pdbx_description
1 polymer ?
#
loop_
_entity_poly.entity_id
_entity_poly.type
_entity_poly.pdbx_seq_one_letter_code
_entity_poly.pdbx_strand_id
1 'polypeptide(L)'
;FLEMIDRGFDVVVGSRYIKGGGTVNWPMTRRIISYGANMIANILLGLHMKDVTSGYRCYRKWVIEKINISSITSEGYAFQEEMLYRAKKVN
;
A
#
# COMPACT_ATOMS: atom_id res chain seq x y z
N PHE A 1 1.79 13.32 -5.84
CA PHE A 1 1.31 11.93 -6.07
C PHE A 1 1.58 11.50 -7.51
N LEU A 2 0.92 12.11 -8.51
CA LEU A 2 1.20 11.84 -9.93
C LEU A 2 2.62 12.21 -10.34
N GLU A 3 3.17 13.30 -9.80
CA GLU A 3 4.58 13.66 -10.01
C GLU A 3 5.57 12.53 -9.67
N MET A 4 5.26 11.69 -8.67
CA MET A 4 6.12 10.54 -8.36
C MET A 4 6.04 9.48 -9.46
N ILE A 5 4.86 9.28 -10.06
CA ILE A 5 4.75 8.43 -11.25
C ILE A 5 5.58 9.03 -12.37
N ASP A 6 5.46 10.32 -12.66
CA ASP A 6 6.22 11.00 -13.73
C ASP A 6 7.74 10.91 -13.53
N ARG A 7 8.19 10.88 -12.27
CA ARG A 7 9.60 10.66 -11.88
C ARG A 7 10.09 9.22 -12.03
N GLY A 8 9.25 8.32 -12.54
CA GLY A 8 9.61 6.93 -12.84
C GLY A 8 9.29 5.92 -11.75
N PHE A 9 8.56 6.29 -10.69
CA PHE A 9 8.10 5.30 -9.71
C PHE A 9 6.97 4.45 -10.31
N ASP A 10 7.00 3.15 -10.02
CA ASP A 10 6.07 2.19 -10.62
C ASP A 10 4.80 1.96 -9.79
N VAL A 11 4.93 2.10 -8.47
CA VAL A 11 3.83 2.08 -7.52
C VAL A 11 4.00 3.22 -6.54
N VAL A 12 2.93 4.00 -6.35
CA VAL A 12 2.91 5.13 -5.42
C VAL A 12 1.72 4.96 -4.47
N VAL A 13 1.99 5.06 -3.17
CA VAL A 13 0.99 4.94 -2.11
C VAL A 13 0.82 6.29 -1.40
N GLY A 14 -0.42 6.77 -1.31
CA GLY A 14 -0.75 7.94 -0.49
C GLY A 14 -0.71 7.55 0.98
N SER A 15 0.22 8.11 1.74
CA SER A 15 0.49 7.68 3.11
C SER A 15 0.01 8.69 4.14
N ARG A 16 -0.70 8.20 5.17
CA ARG A 16 -1.08 8.96 6.37
C ARG A 16 0.09 9.15 7.35
N TYR A 17 1.18 8.39 7.18
CA TYR A 17 2.26 8.25 8.15
C TYR A 17 3.62 8.81 7.64
N ILE A 18 3.58 9.76 6.71
CA ILE A 18 4.75 10.51 6.23
C ILE A 18 4.61 12.00 6.58
N LYS A 19 5.69 12.78 6.40
CA LYS A 19 5.64 14.24 6.57
C LYS A 19 4.60 14.84 5.61
N GLY A 20 3.67 15.62 6.16
CA GLY A 20 2.53 16.20 5.42
C GLY A 20 1.31 15.27 5.29
N GLY A 21 1.43 14.00 5.69
CA GLY A 21 0.31 13.08 5.81
C GLY A 21 -0.39 13.19 7.18
N GLY A 22 -1.60 12.64 7.27
CA GLY A 22 -2.33 12.58 8.52
C GLY A 22 -3.75 12.03 8.37
N THR A 23 -4.45 11.94 9.49
CA THR A 23 -5.88 11.60 9.54
C THR A 23 -6.65 12.69 10.28
N VAL A 24 -7.82 13.05 9.78
CA VAL A 24 -8.70 14.06 10.39
C VAL A 24 -9.77 13.34 11.21
N ASN A 25 -10.03 13.82 12.44
CA ASN A 25 -11.07 13.31 13.34
C ASN A 25 -10.96 11.81 13.69
N TRP A 26 -9.75 11.26 13.73
CA TRP A 26 -9.52 9.88 14.18
C TRP A 26 -9.23 9.84 15.68
N PRO A 27 -9.97 9.03 16.47
CA PRO A 27 -9.59 8.73 17.85
C PRO A 27 -8.17 8.14 17.92
N MET A 28 -7.46 8.40 19.02
CA MET A 28 -6.09 7.90 19.19
C MET A 28 -6.03 6.37 19.13
N THR A 29 -7.03 5.68 19.67
CA THR A 29 -7.17 4.22 19.58
C THR A 29 -7.18 3.73 18.13
N ARG A 30 -7.95 4.39 17.24
CA ARG A 30 -7.98 4.07 15.81
C ARG A 30 -6.63 4.28 15.14
N ARG A 31 -5.90 5.33 15.54
CA ARG A 31 -4.55 5.61 15.01
C ARG A 31 -3.56 4.52 15.42
N ILE A 32 -3.61 4.07 16.67
CA ILE A 32 -2.76 2.99 17.20
C ILE A 32 -3.06 1.68 16.48
N ILE A 33 -4.33 1.29 16.36
CA ILE A 33 -4.74 0.07 15.66
C ILE A 33 -4.26 0.11 14.21
N SER A 34 -4.47 1.23 13.50
CA SER A 34 -4.06 1.36 12.11
C SER A 34 -2.53 1.38 11.94
N TYR A 35 -1.78 1.94 12.89
CA TYR A 35 -0.32 1.85 12.87
C TYR A 35 0.17 0.43 13.13
N GLY A 36 -0.44 -0.28 14.09
CA GLY A 36 -0.15 -1.68 14.38
C GLY A 36 -0.43 -2.60 13.18
N ALA A 37 -1.56 -2.43 12.51
CA ALA A 37 -1.89 -3.17 11.29
C ALA A 37 -0.85 -2.94 10.18
N ASN A 38 -0.42 -1.69 9.98
CA ASN A 38 0.68 -1.37 9.06
C ASN A 38 1.99 -2.05 9.43
N MET A 39 2.36 -2.04 10.71
CA MET A 39 3.59 -2.68 11.18
C MET A 39 3.57 -4.19 10.96
N ILE A 40 2.47 -4.86 11.33
CA ILE A 40 2.30 -6.31 11.14
C ILE A 40 2.36 -6.66 9.66
N ALA A 41 1.59 -5.97 8.81
CA ALA A 41 1.59 -6.23 7.37
C ALA A 41 2.98 -6.00 6.74
N ASN A 42 3.70 -4.96 7.17
CA ASN A 42 5.06 -4.72 6.69
C ASN A 42 6.04 -5.84 7.05
N ILE A 43 5.97 -6.36 8.28
CA ILE A 43 6.85 -7.43 8.74
C ILE A 43 6.52 -8.73 8.00
N LEU A 44 5.24 -9.11 7.93
CA LEU A 44 4.81 -10.37 7.33
C LEU A 44 5.02 -10.40 5.80
N LEU A 45 4.78 -9.27 5.11
CA LEU A 45 4.88 -9.19 3.65
C LEU A 45 6.22 -8.62 3.17
N GLY A 46 7.05 -8.12 4.08
CA GLY A 46 8.35 -7.51 3.77
C GLY A 46 8.28 -6.23 2.93
N LEU A 47 7.22 -5.42 3.05
CA LEU A 47 6.94 -4.31 2.12
C LEU A 47 7.77 -3.04 2.34
N HIS A 48 8.34 -2.83 3.54
CA HIS A 48 9.11 -1.64 3.93
C HIS A 48 8.42 -0.29 3.60
N MET A 49 7.09 -0.23 3.64
CA MET A 49 6.28 0.95 3.37
C MET A 49 5.72 1.57 4.66
N LYS A 50 5.52 2.89 4.69
CA LYS A 50 4.94 3.56 5.89
C LYS A 50 3.43 3.36 6.04
N ASP A 51 2.71 3.07 4.96
CA ASP A 51 1.25 2.92 4.98
C ASP A 51 0.77 1.86 3.99
N VAL A 52 1.02 0.61 4.32
CA VAL A 52 0.54 -0.58 3.60
C VAL A 52 -0.98 -0.66 3.56
N THR A 53 -1.69 -0.20 4.60
CA THR A 53 -3.17 -0.31 4.69
C THR A 53 -3.92 0.85 4.01
N SER A 54 -3.22 1.76 3.33
CA SER A 54 -3.87 2.82 2.55
C SER A 54 -4.40 2.28 1.23
N GLY A 55 -5.68 2.49 0.95
CA GLY A 55 -6.28 2.16 -0.35
C GLY A 55 -6.02 3.19 -1.44
N TYR A 56 -5.47 4.36 -1.12
CA TYR A 56 -5.20 5.39 -2.13
C TYR A 56 -3.83 5.17 -2.78
N ARG A 57 -3.85 4.58 -3.98
CA ARG A 57 -2.64 4.11 -4.68
C ARG A 57 -2.70 4.31 -6.17
N CYS A 58 -1.53 4.39 -6.79
CA CYS A 58 -1.35 4.40 -8.22
C CYS A 58 -0.37 3.31 -8.60
N TYR A 59 -0.73 2.54 -9.62
CA TYR A 59 0.10 1.50 -10.22
C TYR A 59 0.29 1.87 -11.68
N ARG A 60 1.52 1.76 -12.18
CA ARG A 60 1.73 1.75 -13.62
C ARG A 60 1.05 0.53 -14.22
N LYS A 61 0.48 0.71 -15.41
CA LYS A 61 -0.22 -0.35 -16.16
C LYS A 61 0.61 -1.63 -16.24
N TRP A 62 1.90 -1.51 -16.58
CA TRP A 62 2.80 -2.64 -16.74
C TRP A 62 2.96 -3.49 -15.47
N VAL A 63 2.89 -2.88 -14.28
CA VAL A 63 2.98 -3.61 -13.01
C VAL A 63 1.78 -4.54 -12.86
N ILE A 64 0.58 -4.02 -13.16
CA ILE A 64 -0.66 -4.81 -13.10
C ILE A 64 -0.63 -5.93 -14.15
N GLU A 65 -0.14 -5.67 -15.36
CA GLU A 65 -0.03 -6.68 -16.43
C GLU A 65 0.91 -7.83 -16.08
N LYS A 66 1.96 -7.57 -15.27
CA LYS A 66 2.86 -8.63 -14.77
C LYS A 66 2.31 -9.41 -13.59
N ILE A 67 1.34 -8.86 -12.86
CA ILE A 67 0.71 -9.56 -11.75
C ILE A 67 -0.28 -10.58 -12.31
N ASN A 68 -0.13 -11.85 -11.94
CA ASN A 68 -1.14 -12.85 -12.23
C ASN A 68 -2.39 -12.64 -11.36
N ILE A 69 -3.33 -11.83 -11.85
CA ILE A 69 -4.55 -11.43 -11.13
C ILE A 69 -5.41 -12.65 -10.74
N SER A 70 -5.48 -13.70 -11.56
CA SER A 70 -6.29 -14.89 -11.26
C SER A 70 -5.76 -15.72 -10.09
N SER A 71 -4.53 -15.48 -9.65
CA SER A 71 -3.92 -16.16 -8.52
C SER A 71 -4.06 -15.40 -7.20
N ILE A 72 -4.73 -14.23 -7.18
CA ILE A 72 -5.01 -13.48 -5.96
C ILE A 72 -5.98 -14.28 -5.09
N THR A 73 -5.66 -14.48 -3.83
CA THR A 73 -6.46 -15.32 -2.91
C THR A 73 -7.08 -14.53 -1.76
N SER A 74 -6.59 -13.31 -1.48
CA SER A 74 -7.18 -12.42 -0.49
C SER A 74 -8.59 -11.97 -0.87
N GLU A 75 -9.47 -11.86 0.12
CA GLU A 75 -10.84 -11.38 -0.05
C GLU A 75 -11.03 -9.98 0.56
N GLY A 76 -12.12 -9.30 0.16
CA GLY A 76 -12.48 -7.99 0.69
C GLY A 76 -11.38 -6.96 0.44
N TYR A 77 -11.05 -6.14 1.44
CA TYR A 77 -10.02 -5.10 1.31
C TYR A 77 -8.58 -5.65 1.36
N ALA A 78 -8.37 -6.89 1.83
CA ALA A 78 -7.03 -7.47 2.00
C ALA A 78 -6.27 -7.65 0.67
N PHE A 79 -6.98 -7.62 -0.47
CA PHE A 79 -6.36 -7.60 -1.79
C PHE A 79 -5.44 -6.42 -2.00
N GLN A 80 -5.65 -5.32 -1.28
CA GLN A 80 -4.78 -4.17 -1.40
C GLN A 80 -3.37 -4.57 -0.92
N GLU A 81 -3.21 -5.12 0.26
CA GLU A 81 -1.93 -5.57 0.78
C GLU A 81 -1.29 -6.66 -0.10
N GLU A 82 -2.09 -7.61 -0.59
CA GLU A 82 -1.61 -8.64 -1.52
C GLU A 82 -1.10 -8.03 -2.83
N MET A 83 -1.78 -7.02 -3.38
CA MET A 83 -1.35 -6.32 -4.59
C MET A 83 -0.01 -5.60 -4.40
N LEU A 84 0.27 -5.02 -3.23
CA LEU A 84 1.61 -4.45 -2.95
C LEU A 84 2.67 -5.54 -2.87
N TYR A 85 2.36 -6.67 -2.24
CA TYR A 85 3.25 -7.82 -2.14
C TYR A 85 3.60 -8.39 -3.52
N ARG A 86 2.60 -8.52 -4.39
CA ARG A 86 2.80 -8.99 -5.77
C ARG A 86 3.53 -7.97 -6.63
N ALA A 87 3.21 -6.68 -6.48
CA ALA A 87 3.92 -5.61 -7.19
C ALA A 87 5.42 -5.61 -6.87
N LYS A 88 5.79 -5.77 -5.59
CA LYS A 88 7.19 -5.90 -5.15
C LYS A 88 7.93 -7.10 -5.78
N LYS A 89 7.21 -8.14 -6.23
CA LYS A 89 7.83 -9.31 -6.86
C LYS A 89 8.09 -9.14 -8.36
N VAL A 90 7.42 -8.19 -9.01
CA VAL A 90 7.50 -8.00 -10.47
C VAL A 90 8.22 -6.71 -10.87
N ASN A 91 8.58 -5.90 -9.88
CA ASN A 91 9.31 -4.63 -9.94
C ASN A 91 10.62 -4.78 -9.17
#